data_AF-A0AAQ0RYG1-F1
#
_entry.id   AF-A0AAQ0RYG1-F1
#
_cell.length_a   1.000
_cell.length_b   1.000
_cell.length_c   1.000
_cell.angle_alpha   90.00
_cell.angle_beta   90.00
_cell.angle_gamma   90.00
#
_symmetry.space_group_name_H-M   'P 1'
#
loop_
_entity.id
_entity.type
_entity.pdbx_description
1 polymer ?
#
loop_
_entity_poly.entity_id
_entity_poly.type
_entity_poly.pdbx_seq_one_letter_code
_entity_poly.pdbx_strand_id
1 'polypeptide(L)' 'MKQLSIIRLLDEETFFVDAGSNDQIKKNQFIEVLNPRRTYKNLAQVVEVYDKYSMCKKLGKKKIFFGDTVRLRP' A
#
# COMPACT_ATOMS: atom_id res chain seq x y z
N MET A 1 -0.03 15.76 6.11
CA MET A 1 -0.59 14.49 5.60
C MET A 1 0.29 13.35 6.09
N LYS A 2 -0.29 12.32 6.73
CA LYS A 2 0.45 11.16 7.24
C LYS A 2 1.13 10.45 6.07
N GLN A 3 2.45 10.23 6.14
CA GLN A 3 3.15 9.43 5.15
C GLN A 3 2.85 7.95 5.45
N LEU A 4 2.20 7.27 4.50
CA LEU A 4 1.92 5.84 4.61
C LEU A 4 3.11 5.04 4.10
N SER A 5 3.29 3.85 4.65
CA SER A 5 4.36 2.93 4.25
C SER A 5 3.91 1.48 4.31
N ILE A 6 4.64 0.64 3.57
CA ILE A 6 4.54 -0.81 3.69
C ILE A 6 5.15 -1.24 5.03
N ILE A 7 4.33 -1.80 5.92
CA ILE A 7 4.75 -2.24 7.26
C ILE A 7 5.02 -3.74 7.36
N ARG A 8 4.60 -4.53 6.35
CA ARG A 8 4.90 -5.97 6.30
C ARG A 8 4.71 -6.50 4.89
N LEU A 9 5.57 -7.42 4.47
CA LEU A 9 5.38 -8.24 3.27
C LEU A 9 4.87 -9.61 3.70
N LEU A 10 3.89 -10.16 2.99
CA LEU A 10 3.42 -11.53 3.19
C LEU A 10 4.05 -12.46 2.16
N ASP A 11 4.07 -12.02 0.90
CA ASP A 11 4.72 -12.69 -0.22
C ASP A 11 5.22 -11.65 -1.24
N GLU A 12 5.53 -12.08 -2.46
CA GLU A 12 6.01 -11.17 -3.51
C GLU A 12 4.96 -10.17 -3.98
N GLU A 13 3.67 -10.50 -3.87
CA GLU A 13 2.52 -9.73 -4.35
C GLU A 13 1.68 -9.07 -3.25
N THR A 14 1.65 -9.64 -2.05
CA THR A 14 0.77 -9.19 -0.97
C THR A 14 1.53 -8.57 0.20
N PHE A 15 0.99 -7.47 0.72
CA PHE A 15 1.64 -6.66 1.74
C PHE A 15 0.64 -5.85 2.57
N PHE A 16 1.08 -5.39 3.74
CA PHE A 16 0.31 -4.53 4.62
C PHE A 16 0.79 -3.08 4.57
N VAL A 17 -0.16 -2.16 4.67
CA VAL A 17 0.08 -0.72 4.78
C VAL A 17 -0.44 -0.18 6.11
N ASP A 18 0.24 0.80 6.70
CA ASP A 18 -0.14 1.46 7.97
C ASP A 18 -1.30 2.46 7.81
N ALA A 19 -2.39 1.99 7.20
CA ALA A 19 -3.62 2.72 7.06
C ALA A 19 -4.81 1.76 7.01
N GLY A 20 -5.81 2.00 7.83
CA GLY A 20 -7.00 1.17 7.95
C GLY A 20 -8.30 1.92 7.69
N SER A 21 -9.42 1.36 8.17
CA SER A 21 -10.73 2.00 8.13
C SER A 21 -10.75 3.34 8.89
N ASN A 22 -9.95 3.46 9.97
CA ASN A 22 -9.77 4.72 10.71
C ASN A 22 -9.13 5.83 9.86
N ASP A 23 -8.38 5.46 8.82
CA ASP A 23 -7.79 6.36 7.82
C ASP A 23 -8.65 6.45 6.54
N GLN A 24 -9.90 5.99 6.61
CA GLN A 24 -10.87 5.98 5.50
C GLN A 24 -10.48 5.12 4.29
N ILE A 25 -9.61 4.13 4.50
CA ILE A 25 -9.26 3.17 3.44
C ILE A 25 -10.47 2.30 3.12
N LYS A 26 -10.73 2.11 1.83
CA LYS A 26 -11.83 1.27 1.33
C LYS A 26 -11.31 0.03 0.63
N LYS A 27 -12.04 -1.08 0.78
CA LYS A 27 -11.81 -2.28 -0.03
C LYS A 27 -11.92 -1.93 -1.51
N ASN A 28 -11.07 -2.54 -2.33
CA ASN A 28 -10.91 -2.31 -3.77
C ASN A 28 -10.32 -0.94 -4.17
N GLN A 29 -9.99 -0.06 -3.22
CA GLN A 29 -9.30 1.20 -3.51
C GLN A 29 -7.90 0.93 -4.08
N PHE A 30 -7.45 1.77 -5.00
CA PHE A 30 -6.09 1.70 -5.52
C PHE A 30 -5.13 2.59 -4.75
N ILE A 31 -3.91 2.09 -4.55
CA ILE A 31 -2.81 2.81 -3.92
C ILE A 31 -1.56 2.75 -4.79
N GLU A 32 -0.76 3.80 -4.74
CA GLU A 32 0.53 3.85 -5.41
C GLU A 32 1.64 3.50 -4.43
N VAL A 33 2.51 2.57 -4.82
CA VAL A 33 3.81 2.37 -4.17
C VAL A 33 4.81 3.25 -4.89
N LEU A 34 5.58 4.03 -4.14
CA LEU A 34 6.61 4.93 -4.64
C LEU A 34 8.00 4.36 -4.38
N ASN A 35 8.97 4.75 -5.20
CA ASN A 35 10.38 4.47 -4.94
C ASN A 35 10.97 5.49 -3.94
N PRO A 36 12.24 5.34 -3.52
CA PRO A 36 12.90 6.30 -2.62
C PRO A 36 12.95 7.75 -3.15
N ARG A 37 12.95 7.92 -4.48
CA ARG A 37 12.89 9.24 -5.14
C ARG A 37 11.45 9.79 -5.24
N ARG A 38 10.47 9.16 -4.57
CA ARG A 38 9.04 9.48 -4.58
C ARG A 38 8.38 9.42 -5.96
N THR A 39 8.98 8.73 -6.92
CA THR A 39 8.37 8.49 -8.23
C THR A 39 7.60 7.16 -8.23
N TYR A 40 6.60 7.07 -9.12
CA TYR A 40 5.74 5.89 -9.24
C TYR A 40 6.56 4.61 -9.47
N LYS A 41 6.30 3.60 -8.64
CA LYS A 41 6.95 2.30 -8.69
C LYS A 41 5.96 1.22 -9.10
N ASN A 42 4.85 1.07 -8.38
CA ASN A 42 3.78 0.10 -8.66
C ASN A 42 2.41 0.66 -8.28
N LEU A 43 1.37 0.07 -8.88
CA LEU A 43 0.00 0.16 -8.41
C LEU A 43 -0.31 -1.08 -7.57
N ALA A 44 -1.10 -0.92 -6.51
CA ALA A 44 -1.68 -2.01 -5.75
C ALA A 44 -3.15 -1.74 -5.46
N GLN A 45 -3.90 -2.80 -5.21
CA GLN A 45 -5.30 -2.73 -4.83
C GLN A 45 -5.46 -3.20 -3.38
N VAL A 46 -6.25 -2.46 -2.59
CA VAL A 46 -6.65 -2.86 -1.25
C VAL A 46 -7.60 -4.05 -1.35
N VAL A 47 -7.21 -5.19 -0.78
CA VAL A 47 -8.01 -6.43 -0.81
C VAL A 47 -8.76 -6.67 0.49
N GLU A 48 -8.20 -6.25 1.62
CA GLU A 48 -8.82 -6.31 2.94
C GLU A 48 -8.49 -5.06 3.75
N VAL A 49 -9.42 -4.63 4.60
CA VAL A 49 -9.29 -3.44 5.44
C VAL A 49 -9.54 -3.84 6.88
N TYR A 50 -8.61 -3.48 7.76
CA TYR A 50 -8.72 -3.58 9.21
C TYR A 50 -8.71 -2.18 9.82
N ASP A 51 -8.87 -2.07 11.14
CA ASP A 51 -8.99 -0.75 11.80
C ASP A 51 -7.79 0.16 11.59
N LYS A 52 -6.58 -0.39 11.68
CA LYS A 52 -5.32 0.38 11.65
C LYS A 52 -4.44 0.11 10.43
N TYR A 53 -4.72 -0.96 9.70
CA TYR A 53 -3.92 -1.38 8.55
C TYR A 53 -4.80 -2.02 7.49
N SER A 54 -4.27 -2.12 6.29
CA SER A 54 -4.97 -2.74 5.17
C SER A 54 -4.02 -3.68 4.44
N MET A 55 -4.57 -4.78 3.92
CA MET A 55 -3.84 -5.69 3.05
C MET A 55 -4.02 -5.25 1.61
N CYS A 56 -2.94 -5.25 0.85
CA CYS A 56 -2.91 -4.83 -0.54
C CYS A 56 -2.24 -5.90 -1.39
N LYS A 57 -2.70 -6.01 -2.65
CA LYS A 57 -2.09 -6.85 -3.68
C LYS A 57 -1.51 -5.97 -4.78
N LYS A 58 -0.22 -6.13 -5.09
CA LYS A 58 0.44 -5.41 -6.18
C LYS A 58 -0.09 -5.88 -7.53
N LEU A 59 -0.16 -4.95 -8.48
CA LEU A 59 -0.56 -5.22 -9.86
C LEU A 59 0.61 -5.12 -10.85
N GLY A 60 1.77 -4.63 -10.40
CA GLY A 60 2.96 -4.46 -11.22
C GLY A 60 4.03 -5.54 -11.00
N LYS A 61 5.00 -5.60 -11.94
CA LYS A 61 6.11 -6.56 -11.91
C LYS A 61 7.31 -6.12 -11.05
N LYS A 62 7.38 -4.84 -10.65
CA LYS A 62 8.52 -4.36 -9.86
C LYS A 62 8.42 -4.90 -8.43
N LYS A 63 9.54 -5.29 -7.83
CA LYS A 63 9.60 -5.71 -6.43
C LYS A 63 9.17 -4.59 -5.50
N ILE A 64 8.49 -4.91 -4.42
CA ILE A 64 8.13 -4.00 -3.32
C ILE A 64 8.98 -4.33 -2.09
N PHE A 65 9.22 -3.35 -1.24
CA PHE A 65 10.06 -3.51 -0.05
C PHE A 65 9.34 -2.96 1.18
N PHE A 66 9.68 -3.53 2.33
CA PHE A 66 9.34 -2.94 3.62
C PHE A 66 9.82 -1.48 3.67
N GLY A 67 8.97 -0.58 4.17
CA GLY A 67 9.25 0.85 4.25
C GLY A 67 9.04 1.62 2.94
N ASP A 68 8.71 0.97 1.81
CA ASP A 68 8.32 1.69 0.60
C ASP A 68 7.15 2.63 0.94
N THR A 69 7.20 3.84 0.40
CA THR A 69 6.14 4.83 0.62
C THR A 69 4.91 4.46 -0.19
N VAL A 70 3.75 4.65 0.44
CA VAL A 70 2.45 4.49 -0.19
C VAL A 70 1.75 5.85 -0.29
N ARG A 71 1.11 6.10 -1.43
CA ARG A 71 0.22 7.23 -1.65
C ARG A 71 -1.17 6.70 -1.97
N LEU A 72 -2.18 7.20 -1.25
CA LEU A 72 -3.58 6.92 -1.56
C LEU A 72 -3.99 7.68 -2.81
N ARG A 73 -4.76 7.03 -3.69
CA ARG A 73 -5.51 7.73 -4.73
C ARG A 73 -6.90 8.10 -4.19
N PRO A 74 -7.40 9.31 -4.48
CA PRO A 74 -8.78 9.71 -4.19
C PRO A 74 -9.80 8.74 -4.77
#